data_AF-A7SMD5-F1
#
_entry.id   AF-A7SMD5-F1
#
_cell.length_a   1.000
_cell.length_b   1.000
_cell.length_c   1.000
_cell.angle_alpha   90.00
_cell.angle_beta   90.00
_cell.angle_gamma   90.00
#
_symmetry.space_group_name_H-M   'P 1'
#
loop_
_entity.id
_entity.type
_entity.pdbx_description
1 polymer ?
#
loop_
_entity_poly.entity_id
_entity_poly.type
_entity_poly.pdbx_seq_one_letter_code
_entity_poly.pdbx_strand_id
1 'polypeptide(L)'
;MIYAHLQNACQSRPCPAGSVCKVDYENDSFSCIYAKKNEMICEGKTAQLSCFQGLVIDVERALYGRSSVSQPCPNNAAETICIKEDIVPETLRRIRYLCQGKNSCSFVANVDTLLGYDPCFGILKYVELRYVCKLET
;
A
#
# COMPACT_ATOMS: atom_id res chain seq x y z
N MET A 1 -16.63 -47.14 0.85
CA MET A 1 -16.88 -45.69 0.80
C MET A 1 -15.77 -45.01 1.57
N ILE A 2 -14.75 -44.47 0.90
CA ILE A 2 -13.72 -43.67 1.56
C ILE A 2 -13.94 -42.26 1.04
N TYR A 3 -14.75 -41.49 1.76
CA TYR A 3 -14.70 -40.04 1.63
C TYR A 3 -13.36 -39.64 2.23
N ALA A 4 -12.33 -39.49 1.40
CA ALA A 4 -11.10 -38.84 1.82
C ALA A 4 -11.51 -37.42 2.21
N HIS A 5 -11.51 -37.14 3.52
CA HIS A 5 -11.59 -35.79 4.02
C HIS A 5 -10.39 -35.05 3.42
N LEU A 6 -10.61 -34.27 2.36
CA LEU A 6 -9.69 -33.19 2.01
C LEU A 6 -9.62 -32.30 3.25
N GLN A 7 -8.58 -32.51 4.07
CA GLN A 7 -8.33 -31.67 5.22
C GLN A 7 -8.07 -30.28 4.65
N ASN A 8 -8.99 -29.36 4.88
CA ASN A 8 -8.80 -27.97 4.50
C ASN A 8 -7.48 -27.50 5.14
N ALA A 9 -6.49 -27.18 4.31
CA ALA A 9 -5.14 -26.83 4.73
C ALA A 9 -5.09 -25.63 5.69
N CYS A 10 -6.14 -24.82 5.76
CA CYS A 10 -6.28 -23.72 6.71
C CYS A 10 -6.83 -24.12 8.10
N GLN A 11 -7.33 -25.35 8.27
CA GLN A 11 -7.85 -25.84 9.57
C GLN A 11 -6.77 -25.88 10.65
N SER A 12 -5.52 -26.16 10.27
CA SER A 12 -4.36 -26.15 11.17
C SER A 12 -3.91 -24.74 11.55
N ARG A 13 -4.57 -23.69 11.04
CA ARG A 13 -4.20 -22.27 11.20
C ARG A 13 -2.71 -22.03 10.89
N PRO A 14 -2.22 -22.43 9.70
CA PRO A 14 -0.79 -22.42 9.39
C PRO A 14 -0.23 -21.01 9.15
N CYS A 15 -1.09 -19.99 9.09
CA CYS A 15 -0.71 -18.64 8.70
C CYS A 15 -0.32 -17.74 9.88
N PRO A 16 0.68 -16.87 9.71
CA PRO A 16 1.10 -15.93 10.75
C PRO A 16 0.02 -14.92 11.10
N ALA A 17 0.12 -14.34 12.29
CA ALA A 17 -0.76 -13.26 12.73
C ALA A 17 -0.79 -12.11 11.71
N GLY A 18 -1.98 -11.58 11.46
CA GLY A 18 -2.20 -10.50 10.48
C GLY A 18 -2.41 -10.97 9.04
N SER A 19 -2.20 -12.26 8.74
CA SER A 19 -2.52 -12.84 7.43
C SER A 19 -3.77 -13.71 7.45
N VAL A 20 -4.42 -13.83 6.30
CA VAL A 20 -5.57 -14.70 6.06
C VAL A 20 -5.10 -15.93 5.30
N CYS A 21 -5.51 -17.11 5.74
CA CYS A 21 -5.26 -18.35 5.03
C CYS A 21 -6.26 -18.51 3.89
N LYS A 22 -5.76 -18.59 2.65
CA LYS A 22 -6.55 -18.86 1.45
C LYS A 22 -6.23 -20.26 0.95
N VAL A 23 -7.25 -21.12 0.88
CA VAL A 23 -7.13 -22.49 0.36
C VAL A 23 -7.07 -22.46 -1.18
N ASP A 24 -6.24 -23.32 -1.74
CA ASP A 24 -6.24 -23.70 -3.14
C ASP A 24 -6.66 -25.17 -3.25
N TYR A 25 -7.90 -25.40 -3.69
CA TYR A 25 -8.48 -26.74 -3.81
C TYR A 25 -7.94 -27.52 -5.01
N GLU A 26 -7.43 -26.84 -6.04
CA GLU A 26 -6.96 -27.50 -7.27
C GLU A 26 -5.62 -28.18 -7.02
N ASN A 27 -4.76 -27.55 -6.23
CA ASN A 27 -3.41 -28.05 -5.92
C ASN A 27 -3.27 -28.61 -4.50
N ASP A 28 -4.39 -28.79 -3.78
CA ASP A 28 -4.43 -29.21 -2.36
C ASP A 28 -3.42 -28.42 -1.48
N SER A 29 -3.45 -27.10 -1.61
CA SER A 29 -2.46 -26.21 -0.99
C SER A 29 -3.10 -24.99 -0.32
N PHE A 30 -2.27 -24.13 0.29
CA PHE A 30 -2.73 -22.89 0.88
C PHE A 30 -1.73 -21.75 0.65
N SER A 31 -2.21 -20.52 0.80
CA SER A 31 -1.40 -19.31 0.76
C SER A 31 -1.79 -18.38 1.91
N CYS A 32 -0.80 -17.75 2.55
CA CYS A 32 -1.04 -16.72 3.55
C CYS A 32 -0.98 -15.34 2.90
N ILE A 33 -2.12 -14.64 2.91
CA ILE A 33 -2.26 -13.33 2.28
C ILE A 33 -2.45 -12.25 3.33
N TYR A 34 -1.67 -11.18 3.25
CA TYR A 34 -1.92 -9.99 4.07
C TYR A 34 -2.96 -9.10 3.39
N ALA A 35 -3.84 -8.50 4.20
CA ALA A 35 -4.84 -7.57 3.70
C ALA A 35 -4.15 -6.29 3.19
N LYS A 36 -4.39 -5.96 1.92
CA LYS A 36 -3.87 -4.75 1.28
C LYS A 36 -4.68 -3.54 1.71
N LYS A 37 -3.99 -2.49 2.14
CA LYS A 37 -4.56 -1.18 2.44
C LYS A 37 -4.11 -0.21 1.34
N ASN A 38 -5.07 0.41 0.67
CA ASN A 38 -4.82 1.46 -0.31
C ASN A 38 -5.19 2.80 0.30
N GLU A 39 -4.28 3.75 0.23
CA GLU A 39 -4.48 5.11 0.74
C GLU A 39 -4.26 6.10 -0.41
N MET A 40 -5.03 7.17 -0.39
CA MET A 40 -4.81 8.30 -1.29
C MET A 40 -4.76 9.59 -0.50
N ILE A 41 -3.64 10.32 -0.62
CA ILE A 41 -3.35 11.49 0.21
C ILE A 41 -3.11 12.69 -0.67
N CYS A 42 -4.01 13.67 -0.60
CA CYS A 42 -3.89 14.90 -1.39
C CYS A 42 -2.63 15.69 -1.06
N GLU A 43 -2.10 16.39 -2.05
CA GLU A 43 -0.94 17.26 -1.86
C GLU A 43 -1.16 18.25 -0.70
N GLY A 44 -0.15 18.35 0.17
CA GLY A 44 -0.18 19.16 1.40
C GLY A 44 -0.95 18.53 2.58
N LYS A 45 -1.62 17.38 2.40
CA LYS A 45 -2.26 16.65 3.50
C LYS A 45 -1.30 15.67 4.16
N THR A 46 -1.61 15.32 5.41
CA THR A 46 -0.83 14.36 6.20
C THR A 46 -1.38 12.95 6.02
N ALA A 47 -0.51 12.03 5.58
CA ALA A 47 -0.76 10.61 5.59
C ALA A 47 -0.62 10.07 7.03
N GLN A 48 -1.51 9.15 7.43
CA GLN A 48 -1.41 8.44 8.71
C GLN A 48 -1.60 6.95 8.46
N LEU A 49 -0.51 6.19 8.56
CA LEU A 49 -0.50 4.74 8.37
C LEU A 49 -0.36 4.05 9.71
N SER A 50 -1.09 2.95 9.90
CA SER A 50 -1.01 2.17 11.13
C SER A 50 -1.34 0.70 10.91
N CYS A 51 -0.72 -0.13 11.75
CA CYS A 51 -0.95 -1.55 11.85
C CYS A 51 -1.35 -1.93 13.27
N PHE A 52 -2.07 -3.04 13.41
CA PHE A 52 -2.36 -3.60 14.74
C PHE A 52 -1.06 -3.96 15.47
N GLN A 53 -1.14 -4.03 16.81
CA GLN A 53 0.01 -4.32 17.66
C GLN A 53 0.73 -5.61 17.22
N GLY A 54 2.06 -5.56 17.18
CA GLY A 54 2.91 -6.68 16.75
C GLY A 54 3.06 -6.83 15.22
N LEU A 55 2.43 -5.98 14.42
CA LEU A 55 2.61 -5.91 12.97
C LEU A 55 3.33 -4.61 12.57
N VAL A 56 4.04 -4.68 11.47
CA VAL A 56 4.77 -3.56 10.86
C VAL A 56 4.27 -3.28 9.44
N ILE A 57 4.42 -2.03 9.03
CA ILE A 57 4.07 -1.53 7.70
C ILE A 57 5.07 -2.08 6.69
N ASP A 58 4.55 -2.70 5.64
CA ASP A 58 5.30 -3.09 4.45
C ASP A 58 4.73 -2.37 3.21
N VAL A 59 5.48 -1.40 2.71
CA VAL A 59 5.06 -0.56 1.59
C VAL A 59 5.33 -1.30 0.28
N GLU A 60 4.27 -1.65 -0.43
CA GLU A 60 4.33 -2.41 -1.69
C GLU A 60 4.42 -1.50 -2.91
N ARG A 61 3.66 -0.40 -2.93
CA ARG A 61 3.60 0.55 -4.05
C ARG A 61 3.41 1.96 -3.54
N ALA A 62 4.06 2.92 -4.18
CA ALA A 62 3.78 4.32 -3.97
C ALA A 62 4.05 5.14 -5.23
N LEU A 63 3.20 6.11 -5.51
CA LEU A 63 3.30 7.05 -6.62
C LEU A 63 2.87 8.42 -6.14
N TYR A 64 3.54 9.48 -6.59
CA TYR A 64 3.17 10.86 -6.32
C TYR A 64 2.92 11.57 -7.65
N GLY A 65 1.67 11.99 -7.88
CA GLY A 65 1.22 12.49 -9.17
C GLY A 65 -0.30 12.66 -9.20
N ARG A 66 -0.90 12.56 -10.39
CA ARG A 66 -2.34 12.55 -10.59
C ARG A 66 -2.69 11.53 -11.66
N SER A 67 -3.23 10.38 -11.28
CA SER A 67 -3.69 9.34 -12.22
C SER A 67 -5.12 9.52 -12.70
N SER A 68 -5.91 10.38 -12.05
CA SER A 68 -7.32 10.58 -12.33
C SER A 68 -7.76 12.02 -12.12
N VAL A 69 -8.70 12.45 -12.96
CA VAL A 69 -9.33 13.78 -12.92
C VAL A 69 -10.50 13.83 -11.94
N SER A 70 -11.13 12.70 -11.61
CA SER A 70 -12.42 12.66 -10.89
C SER A 70 -12.30 12.28 -9.41
N GLN A 71 -11.25 11.57 -9.01
CA GLN A 71 -11.02 11.09 -7.65
C GLN A 71 -9.53 10.81 -7.42
N PRO A 72 -9.00 11.00 -6.20
CA PRO A 72 -9.43 11.89 -5.13
C PRO A 72 -8.79 13.27 -5.31
N CYS A 73 -9.09 14.21 -4.41
CA CYS A 73 -8.52 15.57 -4.42
C CYS A 73 -9.03 16.45 -5.58
N PRO A 74 -10.35 16.73 -5.64
CA PRO A 74 -10.93 17.60 -6.65
C PRO A 74 -10.39 19.04 -6.52
N ASN A 75 -10.00 19.63 -7.64
CA ASN A 75 -9.55 21.02 -7.75
C ASN A 75 -9.78 21.52 -9.19
N ASN A 76 -9.99 22.81 -9.38
CA ASN A 76 -10.13 23.42 -10.71
C ASN A 76 -8.83 23.32 -11.54
N ALA A 77 -7.67 23.15 -10.89
CA ALA A 77 -6.39 22.84 -11.55
C ALA A 77 -6.17 21.32 -11.77
N ALA A 78 -7.15 20.47 -11.45
CA ALA A 78 -7.05 19.01 -11.49
C ALA A 78 -7.63 18.38 -12.77
N GLU A 79 -7.76 19.12 -13.86
CA GLU A 79 -8.40 18.65 -15.09
C GLU A 79 -7.49 17.75 -15.96
N THR A 80 -6.26 17.46 -15.54
CA THR A 80 -5.30 16.68 -16.35
C THR A 80 -4.56 15.63 -15.52
N ILE A 81 -4.36 14.46 -16.13
CA ILE A 81 -3.55 13.36 -15.59
C ILE A 81 -2.06 13.72 -15.72
N CYS A 82 -1.29 13.50 -14.66
CA CYS A 82 0.16 13.56 -14.69
C CYS A 82 0.78 12.45 -13.85
N ILE A 83 1.33 11.46 -14.54
CA ILE A 83 2.14 10.39 -13.96
C ILE A 83 3.48 10.37 -14.69
N LYS A 84 4.55 10.24 -13.92
CA LYS A 84 5.91 10.09 -14.41
C LYS A 84 6.42 8.73 -13.94
N GLU A 85 6.50 7.75 -14.85
CA GLU A 85 6.84 6.36 -14.47
C GLU A 85 8.28 6.25 -13.94
N ASP A 86 9.17 7.12 -14.39
CA ASP A 86 10.57 7.21 -13.98
C ASP A 86 10.76 7.64 -12.51
N ILE A 87 9.81 8.36 -11.92
CA ILE A 87 9.88 8.81 -10.51
C ILE A 87 9.20 7.86 -9.52
N VAL A 88 8.43 6.88 -10.01
CA VAL A 88 7.71 5.92 -9.17
C VAL A 88 8.67 5.15 -8.24
N PRO A 89 9.83 4.65 -8.72
CA PRO A 89 10.81 4.00 -7.84
C PRO A 89 11.35 4.92 -6.75
N GLU A 90 11.56 6.21 -7.06
CA GLU A 90 12.05 7.20 -6.10
C GLU A 90 11.00 7.50 -5.02
N THR A 91 9.75 7.71 -5.43
CA THR A 91 8.62 7.91 -4.50
C THR A 91 8.48 6.73 -3.55
N LEU A 92 8.52 5.50 -4.09
CA LEU A 92 8.46 4.27 -3.32
C LEU A 92 9.63 4.16 -2.32
N ARG A 93 10.86 4.42 -2.78
CA ARG A 93 12.05 4.41 -1.93
C ARG A 93 11.91 5.41 -0.77
N ARG A 94 11.39 6.60 -1.05
CA ARG A 94 11.24 7.64 -0.03
C ARG A 94 10.17 7.28 1.01
N ILE A 95 9.00 6.80 0.59
CA ILE A 95 7.95 6.41 1.54
C ILE A 95 8.37 5.16 2.34
N ARG A 96 9.12 4.22 1.73
CA ARG A 96 9.74 3.13 2.47
C ARG A 96 10.70 3.63 3.54
N TYR A 97 11.58 4.58 3.21
CA TYR A 97 12.47 5.19 4.20
C TYR A 97 11.69 5.80 5.38
N LEU A 98 10.52 6.40 5.12
CA LEU A 98 9.70 7.01 6.15
C LEU A 98 8.95 5.97 7.00
N CYS A 99 8.41 4.91 6.40
CA CYS A 99 7.39 4.07 7.03
C CYS A 99 7.70 2.58 7.14
N GLN A 100 8.60 2.04 6.32
CA GLN A 100 8.88 0.59 6.27
C GLN A 100 9.33 0.08 7.64
N GLY A 101 8.76 -1.04 8.09
CA GLY A 101 9.14 -1.69 9.35
C GLY A 101 8.60 -1.00 10.61
N LYS A 102 7.89 0.13 10.48
CA LYS A 102 7.27 0.81 11.62
C LYS A 102 5.86 0.28 11.85
N ASN A 103 5.40 0.26 13.10
CA ASN A 103 4.00 -0.04 13.40
C ASN A 103 3.04 1.10 12.99
N SER A 104 3.52 2.35 13.07
CA SER A 104 2.81 3.54 12.61
C SER A 104 3.75 4.53 11.92
N CYS A 105 3.22 5.31 10.99
CA CYS A 105 3.97 6.31 10.23
C CYS A 105 3.09 7.51 9.89
N SER A 106 3.68 8.70 9.88
CA SER A 106 3.03 9.93 9.43
C SER A 106 3.99 10.75 8.59
N PHE A 107 3.50 11.32 7.49
CA PHE A 107 4.26 12.21 6.61
C PHE A 107 3.33 13.14 5.84
N VAL A 108 3.84 14.27 5.37
CA VAL A 108 3.07 15.20 4.53
C VAL A 108 3.29 14.83 3.06
N ALA A 109 2.20 14.75 2.30
CA ALA A 109 2.24 14.48 0.87
C ALA A 109 2.64 15.76 0.09
N ASN A 110 3.92 16.11 0.08
CA ASN A 110 4.40 17.27 -0.68
C ASN A 110 5.78 17.00 -1.30
N VAL A 111 6.19 17.90 -2.21
CA VAL A 111 7.47 17.80 -2.94
C VAL A 111 8.65 17.71 -1.98
N ASP A 112 8.71 18.55 -0.94
CA ASP A 112 9.85 18.60 0.00
C ASP A 112 10.04 17.30 0.78
N THR A 113 8.94 16.63 1.14
CA THR A 113 8.99 15.36 1.86
C THR A 113 9.36 14.20 0.94
N LEU A 114 8.91 14.23 -0.32
CA LEU A 114 8.91 13.07 -1.22
C LEU A 114 10.01 13.07 -2.28
N LEU A 115 10.16 14.13 -3.06
CA LEU A 115 11.01 14.15 -4.27
C LEU A 115 12.04 15.29 -4.31
N GLY A 116 11.79 16.38 -3.56
CA GLY A 116 12.60 17.61 -3.61
C GLY A 116 12.34 18.50 -4.84
N TYR A 117 11.47 18.09 -5.76
CA TYR A 117 11.04 18.87 -6.92
C TYR A 117 9.60 18.52 -7.32
N ASP A 118 8.95 19.38 -8.10
CA ASP A 118 7.60 19.12 -8.62
C ASP A 118 7.66 18.42 -10.00
N PRO A 119 7.25 17.14 -10.10
CA PRO A 119 7.24 16.42 -11.38
C PRO A 119 6.11 16.84 -12.33
N CYS A 120 5.10 17.56 -11.81
CA CYS A 120 3.87 17.94 -12.51
C CYS A 120 3.49 19.37 -12.15
N PHE A 121 4.34 20.32 -12.54
CA PHE A 121 4.16 21.73 -12.20
C PHE A 121 2.77 22.25 -12.58
N GLY A 122 2.11 22.94 -11.64
CA GLY A 122 0.78 23.52 -11.82
C GLY A 122 -0.38 22.52 -11.72
N ILE A 123 -0.10 21.23 -11.51
CA ILE A 123 -1.11 20.19 -11.30
C ILE A 123 -1.13 19.82 -9.81
N LEU A 124 -2.32 19.87 -9.20
CA LEU A 124 -2.48 19.39 -7.82
C LEU A 124 -2.26 17.87 -7.81
N LYS A 125 -1.29 17.38 -7.04
CA LYS A 125 -0.96 15.95 -6.98
C LYS A 125 -1.62 15.27 -5.78
N TYR A 126 -1.44 13.97 -5.69
CA TYR A 126 -1.72 13.15 -4.53
C TYR A 126 -0.76 11.96 -4.51
N VAL A 127 -0.57 11.39 -3.32
CA VAL A 127 0.11 10.12 -3.15
C VAL A 127 -0.91 9.00 -3.30
N GLU A 128 -0.66 8.07 -4.21
CA GLU A 128 -1.29 6.75 -4.19
C GLU A 128 -0.35 5.79 -3.49
N LEU A 129 -0.82 5.15 -2.43
CA LEU A 129 -0.01 4.28 -1.59
C LEU A 129 -0.74 2.95 -1.40
N ARG A 130 0.02 1.85 -1.51
CA ARG A 130 -0.43 0.54 -1.10
C ARG A 130 0.56 -0.08 -0.12
N TYR A 131 0.05 -0.51 1.02
CA TYR A 131 0.84 -1.21 2.03
C TYR A 131 0.06 -2.39 2.62
N VAL A 132 0.80 -3.30 3.25
CA VAL A 132 0.24 -4.37 4.08
C VAL A 132 0.79 -4.25 5.50
N CYS A 133 0.10 -4.89 6.45
CA CYS A 133 0.59 -5.06 7.80
C CYS A 133 1.01 -6.51 7.98
N LYS A 134 2.30 -6.75 8.23
CA LYS A 134 2.87 -8.09 8.38
C LYS A 134 3.71 -8.22 9.64
N LEU A 135 4.06 -9.44 10.02
CA LEU A 135 5.05 -9.65 11.08
C LEU A 135 6.40 -9.04 10.65
N GLU A 136 7.11 -8.48 11.62
CA GLU A 136 8.49 -8.05 11.43
C GLU A 136 9.34 -9.29 11.13
N THR A 137 10.08 -9.25 10.02
CA THR A 137 11.01 -10.30 9.57
C THR A 137 12.43 -9.96 9.94
#